data_AF-A0A353CTB4-F1
#
_entry.id   AF-A0A353CTB4-F1
#
_cell.length_a   1.000
_cell.length_b   1.000
_cell.length_c   1.000
_cell.angle_alpha   90.00
_cell.angle_beta   90.00
_cell.angle_gamma   90.00
#
_symmetry.space_group_name_H-M   'P 1'
#
loop_
_entity.id
_entity.type
_entity.pdbx_description
1 polymer ?
#
loop_
_entity_poly.entity_id
_entity_poly.type
_entity_poly.pdbx_seq_one_letter_code
_entity_poly.pdbx_strand_id
1 'polypeptide(L)'
;LEAAAAARAPRYLALGDMKELGRFSEKYHRELASLISAAGPAKVFLAGPEMRAAADELSSRFPSVKAVYAEDPAAWRDEFRVLVAAGEGFFLVKASRSMRFENLLEGL
;
A
#
# COMPACT_ATOMS: atom_id res chain seq x y z
N LEU A 1 8.72 -8.03 -35.03
CA LEU A 1 7.95 -8.80 -34.02
C LEU A 1 8.71 -8.67 -32.71
N GLU A 2 8.49 -7.57 -31.99
CA GLU A 2 9.02 -7.44 -30.63
C GLU A 2 8.32 -8.48 -29.77
N ALA A 3 9.11 -9.37 -29.16
CA ALA A 3 8.63 -10.26 -28.13
C ALA A 3 8.01 -9.39 -27.03
N ALA A 4 6.71 -9.55 -26.79
CA ALA A 4 6.05 -8.95 -25.64
C ALA A 4 6.89 -9.33 -24.41
N ALA A 5 7.55 -8.33 -23.81
CA ALA A 5 8.27 -8.54 -22.57
C ALA A 5 7.31 -9.25 -21.62
N ALA A 6 7.68 -10.44 -21.14
CA ALA A 6 6.83 -11.22 -20.25
C ALA A 6 6.29 -10.28 -19.17
N ALA A 7 4.96 -10.08 -19.16
CA ALA A 7 4.34 -9.10 -18.27
C ALA A 7 4.76 -9.45 -16.84
N ARG A 8 5.50 -8.54 -16.18
CA ARG A 8 5.90 -8.77 -14.78
C ARG A 8 4.63 -8.95 -13.97
N ALA A 9 4.61 -9.98 -13.13
CA ALA A 9 3.48 -10.23 -12.24
C ALA A 9 3.16 -8.96 -11.41
N PRO A 10 1.88 -8.61 -11.22
CA PRO A 10 1.48 -7.35 -10.60
C PRO A 10 1.99 -7.28 -9.16
N ARG A 11 2.21 -6.06 -8.66
CA ARG A 11 2.63 -5.80 -7.29
C ARG A 11 1.52 -5.08 -6.53
N TYR A 12 1.16 -5.61 -5.37
CA TYR A 12 0.17 -5.04 -4.48
C TYR A 12 0.81 -4.70 -3.15
N LEU A 13 0.58 -3.49 -2.64
CA LEU A 13 1.16 -3.02 -1.39
C LEU A 13 0.03 -2.73 -0.39
N ALA A 14 0.12 -3.27 0.81
CA ALA A 14 -0.72 -2.92 1.96
C ALA A 14 0.17 -2.31 3.05
N LEU A 15 0.07 -1.00 3.23
CA LEU A 15 0.96 -0.22 4.08
C LEU A 15 0.19 0.51 5.18
N GLY A 16 0.68 0.41 6.42
CA GLY A 16 0.12 1.10 7.58
C GLY A 16 1.11 2.07 8.22
N ASP A 17 0.61 2.86 9.18
CA ASP A 17 1.40 3.83 9.94
C ASP A 17 2.75 3.28 10.44
N MET A 18 3.77 4.10 10.26
CA MET A 18 5.07 4.00 10.89
C MET A 18 5.02 4.74 12.24
N LYS A 19 4.75 3.99 13.32
CA LYS A 19 4.72 4.55 14.68
C LYS A 19 6.12 4.93 15.17
N GLU A 20 6.16 5.67 16.28
CA GLU A 20 7.40 6.06 17.00
C GLU A 20 8.29 7.08 16.26
N LEU A 21 7.74 7.75 15.23
CA LEU A 21 8.46 8.79 14.48
C LEU A 21 8.35 10.20 15.09
N GLY A 22 7.44 10.41 16.04
CA GLY A 22 7.21 11.70 16.68
C GLY A 22 6.95 12.81 15.66
N ARG A 23 7.63 13.96 15.82
CA ARG A 23 7.48 15.11 14.90
C ARG A 23 7.85 14.83 13.44
N PHE A 24 8.53 13.72 13.16
CA PHE A 24 8.92 13.35 11.79
C PHE A 24 7.90 12.47 11.09
N SER A 25 6.81 12.10 11.78
CA SER A 25 5.80 11.20 11.22
C SER A 25 5.27 11.70 9.88
N GLU A 26 4.76 12.93 9.81
CA GLU A 26 4.23 13.48 8.57
C GLU A 26 5.29 13.50 7.45
N LYS A 27 6.50 13.96 7.75
CA LYS A 27 7.61 14.03 6.79
C LYS A 27 7.90 12.67 6.17
N TYR A 28 8.11 11.63 6.97
CA TYR A 28 8.50 10.32 6.45
C TYR A 28 7.34 9.58 5.77
N HIS A 29 6.10 9.78 6.22
CA HIS A 29 4.93 9.27 5.49
C HIS A 29 4.76 9.97 4.15
N ARG A 30 5.01 11.28 4.06
CA ARG A 30 5.02 12.01 2.79
C ARG A 30 6.12 11.51 1.85
N GLU A 31 7.34 11.36 2.34
CA GLU A 31 8.48 10.85 1.55
C GLU A 31 8.25 9.42 1.02
N LEU A 32 7.50 8.59 1.77
CA LEU A 32 7.13 7.23 1.37
C LEU A 32 6.37 7.19 0.02
N ALA A 33 5.60 8.23 -0.32
CA ALA A 33 4.87 8.30 -1.59
C ALA A 33 5.77 8.16 -2.82
N SER A 34 6.97 8.74 -2.77
CA SER A 34 7.94 8.64 -3.88
C SER A 34 8.46 7.20 -4.04
N LEU A 35 8.69 6.50 -2.92
CA LEU A 35 9.11 5.10 -2.94
C LEU A 35 8.00 4.17 -3.43
N ILE A 36 6.75 4.44 -3.01
CA ILE A 36 5.56 3.73 -3.51
C ILE A 36 5.45 3.91 -5.03
N SER A 37 5.57 5.14 -5.53
CA SER A 37 5.50 5.41 -6.97
C SER A 37 6.61 4.69 -7.74
N ALA A 38 7.86 4.77 -7.26
CA ALA A 38 9.00 4.11 -7.89
C ALA A 38 8.89 2.57 -7.91
N ALA A 39 8.18 1.98 -6.95
CA ALA A 39 7.92 0.54 -6.93
C ALA A 39 6.97 0.06 -8.05
N GLY A 40 6.25 0.98 -8.70
CA GLY A 40 5.29 0.70 -9.76
C GLY A 40 4.21 -0.31 -9.39
N PRO A 41 3.47 -0.11 -8.27
CA PRO A 41 2.43 -1.05 -7.86
C PRO A 41 1.24 -1.01 -8.81
N ALA A 42 0.60 -2.17 -9.00
CA ALA A 42 -0.70 -2.27 -9.65
C ALA A 42 -1.79 -1.60 -8.80
N LYS A 43 -1.69 -1.73 -7.46
CA LYS A 43 -2.53 -1.03 -6.49
C LYS A 43 -1.84 -0.94 -5.12
N VAL A 44 -2.11 0.14 -4.40
CA VAL A 44 -1.63 0.36 -3.03
C VAL A 44 -2.81 0.65 -2.08
N PHE A 45 -2.80 -0.04 -0.94
CA PHE A 45 -3.77 0.04 0.14
C PHE A 45 -3.11 0.67 1.34
N LEU A 46 -3.62 1.83 1.78
CA LEU A 46 -3.05 2.61 2.87
C LEU A 46 -4.02 2.61 4.04
N ALA A 47 -3.53 2.38 5.26
CA ALA A 47 -4.34 2.56 6.45
C ALA A 47 -3.64 3.27 7.60
N GLY A 48 -4.44 3.94 8.42
CA GLY A 48 -4.00 4.65 9.62
C GLY A 48 -4.00 6.17 9.46
N PRO A 49 -4.17 6.93 10.55
CA PRO A 49 -4.22 8.39 10.49
C PRO A 49 -2.94 9.03 9.95
N GLU A 50 -1.75 8.46 10.22
CA GLU A 50 -0.48 9.05 9.79
C GLU A 50 -0.20 8.79 8.30
N MET A 51 -0.70 7.69 7.77
CA MET A 51 -0.67 7.36 6.33
C MET A 51 -1.45 8.32 5.43
N ARG A 52 -2.27 9.22 6.00
CA ARG A 52 -2.94 10.29 5.23
C ARG A 52 -1.93 11.15 4.47
N ALA A 53 -0.78 11.46 5.07
CA ALA A 53 0.26 12.24 4.42
C ALA A 53 0.82 11.56 3.15
N ALA A 54 0.94 10.23 3.16
CA ALA A 54 1.33 9.46 1.98
C ALA A 54 0.22 9.46 0.92
N ALA A 55 -1.04 9.29 1.33
CA ALA A 55 -2.19 9.27 0.42
C ALA A 55 -2.36 10.61 -0.32
N ASP A 56 -2.26 11.72 0.41
CA ASP A 56 -2.38 13.07 -0.15
C ASP A 56 -1.22 13.38 -1.13
N GLU A 57 0.01 12.97 -0.79
CA GLU A 57 1.19 13.13 -1.66
C GLU A 57 1.07 12.27 -2.93
N LEU A 58 0.60 11.02 -2.83
CA LEU A 58 0.32 10.16 -3.98
C LEU A 58 -0.73 10.79 -4.89
N SER A 59 -1.84 11.27 -4.34
CA SER A 59 -2.91 11.89 -5.11
C SER A 59 -2.44 13.15 -5.84
N SER A 60 -1.63 13.98 -5.19
CA SER A 60 -1.18 15.27 -5.74
C SER A 60 -0.03 15.15 -6.73
N ARG A 61 0.94 14.24 -6.49
CA ARG A 61 2.18 14.17 -7.29
C ARG A 61 2.31 12.93 -8.15
N PHE A 62 1.58 11.87 -7.83
CA PHE A 62 1.64 10.58 -8.52
C PHE A 62 0.24 10.07 -8.87
N PRO A 63 -0.60 10.84 -9.59
CA PRO A 63 -2.02 10.51 -9.82
C PRO A 63 -2.24 9.23 -10.64
N SER A 64 -1.20 8.69 -11.27
CA SER A 64 -1.24 7.39 -11.95
C SER A 64 -1.17 6.20 -10.99
N VAL A 65 -0.74 6.40 -9.74
CA VAL A 65 -0.73 5.35 -8.71
C VAL A 65 -2.15 5.11 -8.22
N LYS A 66 -2.65 3.90 -8.42
CA LYS A 66 -3.96 3.46 -7.90
C LYS A 66 -3.87 3.24 -6.40
N ALA A 67 -4.20 4.27 -5.62
CA ALA A 67 -4.20 4.23 -4.17
C ALA A 67 -5.61 4.21 -3.58
N VAL A 68 -5.81 3.43 -2.52
CA VAL A 68 -6.95 3.56 -1.61
C VAL A 68 -6.44 3.85 -0.20
N TYR A 69 -7.15 4.72 0.51
CA TYR A 69 -6.81 5.13 1.87
C TYR A 69 -8.02 4.97 2.78
N ALA A 70 -7.79 4.51 4.01
CA ALA A 70 -8.75 4.54 5.09
C ALA A 70 -8.05 4.74 6.44
N GLU A 71 -8.78 5.14 7.48
CA GLU A 71 -8.20 5.16 8.83
C GLU A 71 -8.04 3.74 9.41
N ASP A 72 -8.96 2.83 9.08
CA ASP A 72 -8.92 1.42 9.47
C ASP A 72 -8.79 0.53 8.22
N PRO A 73 -7.85 -0.45 8.18
CA PRO A 73 -7.71 -1.38 7.06
C PRO A 73 -8.96 -2.24 6.80
N ALA A 74 -9.88 -2.38 7.76
CA ALA A 74 -11.16 -3.06 7.57
C ALA A 74 -11.97 -2.49 6.39
N ALA A 75 -11.81 -1.20 6.08
CA ALA A 75 -12.54 -0.55 4.99
C ALA A 75 -12.14 -1.03 3.58
N TRP A 76 -10.95 -1.62 3.42
CA TRP A 76 -10.48 -2.16 2.14
C TRP A 76 -10.02 -3.62 2.22
N ARG A 77 -10.14 -4.26 3.39
CA ARG A 77 -9.70 -5.64 3.65
C ARG A 77 -10.24 -6.63 2.63
N ASP A 78 -11.54 -6.59 2.37
CA ASP A 78 -12.18 -7.57 1.48
C ASP A 78 -11.66 -7.43 0.05
N GLU A 79 -11.47 -6.20 -0.42
CA GLU A 79 -10.86 -5.95 -1.73
C GLU A 79 -9.43 -6.50 -1.80
N PHE A 80 -8.61 -6.28 -0.78
CA PHE A 80 -7.26 -6.83 -0.71
C PHE A 80 -7.28 -8.37 -0.75
N ARG A 81 -8.16 -9.00 0.03
CA ARG A 81 -8.27 -10.47 0.10
C ARG A 81 -8.78 -11.09 -1.20
N VAL A 82 -9.68 -10.43 -1.93
CA VAL A 82 -10.11 -10.86 -3.26
C VAL A 82 -8.91 -10.92 -4.22
N LEU A 83 -8.01 -9.94 -4.17
CA LEU A 83 -6.79 -9.95 -4.98
C LEU A 83 -5.83 -11.07 -4.56
N VAL A 84 -5.65 -11.31 -3.26
CA VAL A 84 -4.81 -12.43 -2.80
C VAL A 84 -5.39 -13.78 -3.22
N ALA A 85 -6.71 -13.97 -3.09
CA ALA A 85 -7.40 -15.20 -3.47
C ALA A 85 -7.34 -15.49 -4.97
N ALA A 86 -7.21 -14.46 -5.82
CA ALA A 86 -6.97 -14.63 -7.24
C ALA A 86 -5.60 -15.29 -7.53
N GLY A 87 -4.66 -15.27 -6.59
CA GLY A 87 -3.38 -15.97 -6.68
C GLY A 87 -2.39 -15.38 -7.68
N GLU A 88 -2.61 -14.14 -8.13
CA GLU A 88 -1.79 -13.49 -9.15
C GLU A 88 -0.97 -12.34 -8.55
N GLY A 89 0.36 -12.40 -8.70
CA GLY A 89 1.25 -11.29 -8.34
C GLY A 89 1.98 -11.43 -7.01
N PHE A 90 2.59 -10.33 -6.59
CA PHE A 90 3.36 -10.22 -5.35
C PHE A 90 2.67 -9.23 -4.40
N PHE A 91 2.53 -9.63 -3.14
CA PHE A 91 1.88 -8.84 -2.11
C PHE A 91 2.90 -8.48 -1.02
N LEU A 92 3.01 -7.18 -0.71
CA LEU A 92 3.77 -6.68 0.42
C LEU A 92 2.81 -6.16 1.49
N VAL A 93 2.91 -6.70 2.70
CA VAL A 93 2.16 -6.20 3.86
C VAL A 93 3.15 -5.65 4.87
N LYS A 94 3.01 -4.36 5.23
CA LYS A 94 3.89 -3.72 6.22
C LYS A 94 3.17 -2.62 7.00
N ALA A 95 3.17 -2.74 8.32
CA ALA A 95 2.74 -1.69 9.23
C ALA A 95 3.54 -1.75 10.55
N SER A 96 3.32 -0.80 11.46
CA SER A 96 3.68 -0.98 12.86
C SER A 96 2.92 -2.16 13.48
N ARG A 97 3.55 -2.88 14.41
CA ARG A 97 2.94 -4.03 15.12
C ARG A 97 1.63 -3.66 15.82
N SER A 98 1.52 -2.44 16.34
CA SER A 98 0.31 -1.96 17.02
C SER A 98 -0.96 -2.00 16.15
N MET A 99 -0.79 -2.00 14.82
CA MET A 99 -1.89 -2.02 13.86
C MET A 99 -2.35 -3.41 13.46
N ARG A 100 -1.61 -4.47 13.84
CA ARG A 100 -1.96 -5.88 13.60
C ARG A 100 -2.33 -6.20 12.14
N PHE A 101 -1.50 -5.75 11.20
CA PHE A 101 -1.73 -6.00 9.77
C PHE A 101 -1.61 -7.48 9.39
N GLU A 102 -0.98 -8.30 10.24
CA GLU A 102 -1.01 -9.77 10.13
C GLU A 102 -2.45 -10.33 10.06
N ASN A 103 -3.44 -9.64 10.65
CA ASN A 103 -4.85 -10.04 10.59
C ASN A 103 -5.44 -9.95 9.17
N LEU A 104 -4.80 -9.25 8.24
CA LEU A 104 -5.19 -9.27 6.82
C LEU A 104 -4.94 -10.63 6.17
N LEU A 105 -4.01 -11.41 6.76
CA LEU A 105 -3.55 -12.69 6.24
C LEU A 105 -4.23 -13.89 6.94
N GLU A 106 -4.98 -13.64 8.01
CA GLU A 106 -5.65 -14.71 8.75
C GLU A 106 -6.71 -15.42 7.89
N GLY A 107 -6.56 -16.74 7.74
CA GLY A 107 -7.46 -17.58 6.94
C GLY A 107 -7.32 -17.39 5.43
N LEU A 108 -6.17 -16.89 4.95
CA LEU A 108 -5.74 -17.05 3.56
C LEU A 108 -5.02 -18.38 3.35
#